data_AF-A0A660A788-F1
#
_entry.id   AF-A0A660A788-F1
#
_cell.length_a   1.000
_cell.length_b   1.000
_cell.length_c   1.000
_cell.angle_alpha   90.00
_cell.angle_beta   90.00
_cell.angle_gamma   90.00
#
_symmetry.space_group_name_H-M   'P 1'
#
loop_
_entity.id
_entity.type
_entity.pdbx_description
1 polymer ?
#
loop_
_entity_poly.entity_id
_entity_poly.type
_entity_poly.pdbx_seq_one_letter_code
_entity_poly.pdbx_strand_id
1 'polypeptide(L)'
;MKSLKCLIAILICLCLGACQKENASQLAVSDSPLVRTEALLHTVVQLSIYHDHQEKTMTEAIQYIKDMEKLLSTNLEGSDVYRINHQAGQKPVTVDPKTYSIIKAAKQMAEASHGKFDISIGAITNLWRIGDDVARLPSKEEIEAALPYI
;
A
#
# COMPACT_ATOMS: atom_id res chain seq x y z
N MET A 1 -64.36 27.53 4.93
CA MET A 1 -63.13 28.34 4.77
C MET A 1 -62.10 28.17 5.88
N LYS A 2 -62.49 27.95 7.16
CA LYS A 2 -61.53 27.69 8.26
C LYS A 2 -60.87 26.31 8.16
N SER A 3 -61.62 25.28 7.78
CA SER A 3 -61.13 23.91 7.58
C SER A 3 -60.13 23.77 6.43
N LEU A 4 -60.31 24.51 5.32
CA LEU A 4 -59.39 24.50 4.18
C LEU A 4 -58.04 25.17 4.50
N LYS A 5 -58.05 26.23 5.34
CA LYS A 5 -56.83 26.87 5.85
C LYS A 5 -56.06 25.96 6.81
N CYS A 6 -56.75 25.17 7.63
CA CYS A 6 -56.11 24.15 8.47
C CYS A 6 -55.48 23.02 7.64
N LEU A 7 -56.15 22.57 6.57
CA LEU A 7 -55.60 21.50 5.71
C LEU A 7 -54.33 21.94 4.97
N ILE A 8 -54.31 23.19 4.47
CA ILE A 8 -53.15 23.78 3.80
C ILE A 8 -51.99 23.98 4.78
N ALA A 9 -52.27 24.40 6.03
CA ALA A 9 -51.24 24.54 7.06
C ALA A 9 -50.60 23.20 7.45
N ILE A 10 -51.39 22.13 7.54
CA ILE A 10 -50.89 20.78 7.84
C ILE A 10 -50.03 20.23 6.68
N LEU A 11 -50.43 20.48 5.44
CA LEU A 11 -49.68 20.05 4.25
C LEU A 11 -48.32 20.77 4.13
N ILE A 12 -48.26 22.06 4.50
CA ILE A 12 -47.00 22.84 4.52
C ILE A 12 -46.06 22.35 5.64
N CYS A 13 -46.59 21.97 6.81
CA CYS A 13 -45.78 21.38 7.89
C CYS A 13 -45.21 20.00 7.52
N LEU A 14 -45.94 19.19 6.75
CA LEU A 14 -45.46 17.89 6.28
C LEU A 14 -44.33 18.01 5.25
N CYS A 15 -44.30 19.08 4.45
CA CYS A 15 -43.22 19.35 3.49
C CYS A 15 -41.91 19.82 4.14
N LEU A 16 -41.94 20.33 5.38
CA LEU A 16 -40.73 20.82 6.09
C LEU A 16 -39.96 19.71 6.84
N GLY A 17 -40.56 18.52 7.00
CA GLY A 17 -39.90 17.37 7.65
C GLY A 17 -39.02 16.52 6.73
N ALA A 18 -39.05 16.77 5.40
CA ALA A 18 -38.38 15.92 4.41
C ALA A 18 -36.90 16.28 4.14
N CYS A 19 -36.35 17.30 4.81
CA CYS A 19 -34.92 17.61 4.76
C CYS A 19 -34.17 16.94 5.91
N GLN A 20 -34.18 15.61 5.98
CA GLN A 20 -33.08 14.89 6.61
C GLN A 20 -31.91 14.92 5.63
N LYS A 21 -31.01 15.89 5.81
CA LYS A 21 -29.66 15.83 5.24
C LYS A 21 -29.08 14.50 5.73
N GLU A 22 -28.87 13.54 4.83
CA GLU A 22 -28.01 12.41 5.15
C GLU A 22 -26.68 13.02 5.58
N ASN A 23 -26.40 12.96 6.88
CA ASN A 23 -25.08 13.28 7.41
C ASN A 23 -24.16 12.19 6.90
N ALA A 24 -23.63 12.35 5.69
CA ALA A 24 -22.38 11.75 5.31
C ALA A 24 -21.44 12.06 6.47
N SER A 25 -21.07 11.04 7.24
CA SER A 25 -20.25 11.20 8.44
C SER A 25 -19.00 11.96 8.02
N GLN A 26 -18.93 13.26 8.35
CA GLN A 26 -17.71 14.00 8.21
C GLN A 26 -16.69 13.29 9.09
N LEU A 27 -15.63 12.76 8.48
CA LEU A 27 -14.51 12.20 9.22
C LEU A 27 -14.07 13.26 10.24
N ALA A 28 -13.92 12.86 11.50
CA ALA A 28 -13.48 13.78 12.54
C ALA A 28 -12.00 14.12 12.31
N VAL A 29 -11.75 15.28 11.71
CA VAL A 29 -10.42 15.79 11.40
C VAL A 29 -9.99 16.72 12.53
N SER A 30 -8.83 16.42 13.15
CA SER A 30 -8.18 17.29 14.13
C SER A 30 -7.44 18.44 13.45
N ASP A 31 -7.43 19.62 14.05
CA ASP A 31 -6.70 20.79 13.53
C ASP A 31 -5.18 20.66 13.66
N SER A 32 -4.69 19.96 14.68
CA SER A 32 -3.26 19.68 14.90
C SER A 32 -2.95 18.20 14.69
N PRO A 33 -1.86 17.85 13.97
CA PRO A 33 -1.50 16.47 13.73
C PRO A 33 -0.61 15.89 14.84
N LEU A 34 -0.72 14.58 15.05
CA LEU A 34 0.38 13.81 15.62
C LEU A 34 1.38 13.48 14.52
N VAL A 35 2.63 13.90 14.70
CA VAL A 35 3.73 13.63 13.76
C VAL A 35 4.76 12.71 14.42
N ARG A 36 5.17 11.66 13.71
CA ARG A 36 6.28 10.78 14.13
C ARG A 36 7.19 10.46 12.96
N THR A 37 8.47 10.31 13.27
CA THR A 37 9.50 9.90 12.33
C THR A 37 10.13 8.61 12.83
N GLU A 38 10.13 7.58 12.00
CA GLU A 38 10.62 6.24 12.31
C GLU A 38 11.56 5.74 11.22
N ALA A 39 12.50 4.87 11.57
CA ALA A 39 13.28 4.12 10.58
C ALA A 39 12.52 2.84 10.22
N LEU A 40 11.94 2.79 9.02
CA LEU A 40 11.10 1.69 8.52
C LEU A 40 11.47 1.40 7.06
N LEU A 41 11.41 0.14 6.63
CA LEU A 41 11.73 -0.25 5.25
C LEU A 41 13.11 0.24 4.79
N HIS A 42 14.10 0.26 5.70
CA HIS A 42 15.45 0.79 5.49
C HIS A 42 15.51 2.27 5.05
N THR A 43 14.50 3.07 5.38
CA THR A 43 14.49 4.51 5.14
C THR A 43 13.87 5.25 6.32
N VAL A 44 13.94 6.58 6.28
CA VAL A 44 13.26 7.44 7.25
C VAL A 44 11.85 7.73 6.75
N VAL A 45 10.86 7.31 7.53
CA VAL A 45 9.44 7.52 7.23
C VAL A 45 8.87 8.51 8.25
N GLN A 46 8.24 9.57 7.75
CA GLN A 46 7.47 10.51 8.57
C GLN A 46 5.97 10.29 8.34
N LEU A 47 5.23 10.12 9.42
CA LEU A 47 3.78 9.98 9.43
C LEU A 47 3.17 11.19 10.14
N SER A 48 2.10 11.74 9.57
CA SER A 48 1.31 12.83 10.15
C SER A 48 -0.17 12.44 10.16
N ILE A 49 -0.80 12.43 11.33
CA ILE A 49 -2.19 11.97 11.50
C ILE A 49 -3.09 13.12 11.96
N TYR A 50 -4.06 13.49 11.11
CA TYR A 50 -5.12 14.45 11.37
C TYR A 50 -6.46 13.72 11.57
N HIS A 51 -6.62 13.06 12.71
CA HIS A 51 -7.82 12.28 13.04
C HIS A 51 -8.01 12.25 14.56
N ASP A 52 -9.22 11.97 15.05
CA ASP A 52 -9.40 11.61 16.46
C ASP A 52 -8.62 10.31 16.80
N HIS A 53 -8.27 10.06 18.06
CA HIS A 53 -7.49 8.85 18.44
C HIS A 53 -6.13 8.71 17.72
N GLN A 54 -5.42 9.82 17.49
CA GLN A 54 -4.15 9.89 16.75
C GLN A 54 -3.13 8.82 17.16
N GLU A 55 -2.96 8.60 18.46
CA GLU A 55 -2.03 7.63 19.04
C GLU A 55 -2.27 6.18 18.59
N LYS A 56 -3.55 5.77 18.61
CA LYS A 56 -3.95 4.42 18.17
C LYS A 56 -3.69 4.26 16.67
N THR A 57 -4.15 5.23 15.87
CA THR A 57 -3.99 5.23 14.42
C THR A 57 -2.51 5.23 14.01
N MET A 58 -1.68 6.00 14.71
CA MET A 58 -0.23 6.03 14.51
C MET A 58 0.40 4.66 14.78
N THR A 59 0.01 4.02 15.88
CA THR A 59 0.49 2.67 16.22
C THR A 59 0.10 1.65 15.16
N GLU A 60 -1.15 1.68 14.70
CA GLU A 60 -1.66 0.79 13.65
C GLU A 60 -0.95 1.02 12.30
N ALA A 61 -0.70 2.27 11.92
CA ALA A 61 0.01 2.62 10.69
C ALA A 61 1.46 2.11 10.70
N ILE A 62 2.19 2.34 11.80
CA ILE A 62 3.56 1.84 11.95
C ILE A 62 3.58 0.30 11.93
N GLN A 63 2.63 -0.34 12.62
CA GLN A 63 2.54 -1.80 12.64
C GLN A 63 2.24 -2.36 11.25
N TYR A 64 1.35 -1.73 10.50
CA TYR A 64 1.04 -2.12 9.13
C TYR A 64 2.27 -2.08 8.22
N ILE A 65 3.08 -1.01 8.29
CA ILE A 65 4.32 -0.90 7.52
C ILE A 65 5.29 -2.05 7.87
N LYS A 66 5.46 -2.34 9.17
CA LYS A 66 6.30 -3.45 9.64
C LYS A 66 5.79 -4.81 9.19
N ASP A 67 4.46 -5.00 9.14
CA ASP A 67 3.89 -6.25 8.67
C ASP A 67 4.03 -6.41 7.15
N MET A 68 3.95 -5.32 6.38
CA MET A 68 4.25 -5.36 4.94
C MET A 68 5.72 -5.68 4.67
N GLU A 69 6.65 -5.19 5.49
CA GLU A 69 8.07 -5.57 5.40
C GLU A 69 8.27 -7.08 5.57
N LYS A 70 7.60 -7.67 6.57
CA LYS A 70 7.64 -9.12 6.83
C LYS A 70 7.13 -9.95 5.66
N LEU A 71 6.25 -9.41 4.83
CA LEU A 71 5.73 -10.10 3.64
C LEU A 71 6.61 -9.85 2.41
N LEU A 72 7.04 -8.62 2.18
CA LEU A 72 7.52 -8.17 0.88
C LEU A 72 9.04 -8.01 0.77
N SER A 73 9.77 -8.07 1.89
CA SER A 73 11.23 -7.89 1.87
C SER A 73 11.91 -8.98 1.05
N THR A 74 12.83 -8.62 0.17
CA THR A 74 13.63 -9.60 -0.60
C THR A 74 14.73 -10.27 0.24
N ASN A 75 15.10 -9.64 1.36
CA ASN A 75 16.29 -9.99 2.15
C ASN A 75 15.95 -10.54 3.54
N LEU A 76 14.71 -10.37 4.00
CA LEU A 76 14.26 -10.92 5.27
C LEU A 76 13.88 -12.39 5.08
N GLU A 77 14.65 -13.28 5.72
CA GLU A 77 14.35 -14.71 5.69
C GLU A 77 12.93 -15.00 6.18
N GLY A 78 12.23 -15.85 5.44
CA GLY A 78 10.86 -16.25 5.73
C GLY A 78 9.78 -15.32 5.16
N SER A 79 10.11 -14.13 4.66
CA SER A 79 9.13 -13.30 3.94
C SER A 79 8.60 -14.01 2.69
N ASP A 80 7.42 -13.61 2.22
CA ASP A 80 6.83 -14.25 1.05
C ASP A 80 7.71 -14.07 -0.21
N VAL A 81 8.21 -12.86 -0.45
CA VAL A 81 9.08 -12.57 -1.60
C VAL A 81 10.42 -13.29 -1.49
N TYR A 82 11.01 -13.36 -0.29
CA TYR A 82 12.21 -14.16 -0.04
C TYR A 82 11.97 -15.64 -0.39
N ARG A 83 10.85 -16.22 0.09
CA ARG A 83 10.51 -17.62 -0.19
C ARG A 83 10.26 -17.86 -1.68
N ILE A 84 9.60 -16.94 -2.38
CA ILE A 84 9.42 -17.01 -3.85
C ILE A 84 10.79 -17.09 -4.53
N ASN A 85 11.70 -16.16 -4.21
CA ASN A 85 13.03 -16.09 -4.82
C ASN A 85 13.84 -17.38 -4.58
N HIS A 86 13.80 -17.92 -3.36
CA HIS A 86 14.54 -19.15 -3.01
C HIS A 86 13.92 -20.44 -3.57
N GLN A 87 12.69 -20.38 -4.09
CA GLN A 87 11.99 -21.50 -4.74
C GLN A 87 11.84 -21.28 -6.25
N ALA A 88 12.51 -20.27 -6.81
CA ALA A 88 12.48 -19.98 -8.25
C ALA A 88 12.89 -21.22 -9.06
N GLY A 89 12.05 -21.58 -10.03
CA GLY A 89 12.24 -22.76 -10.89
C GLY A 89 12.02 -24.13 -10.21
N GLN A 90 11.71 -24.18 -8.91
CA GLN A 90 11.57 -25.43 -8.16
C GLN A 90 10.11 -25.81 -7.93
N LYS A 91 9.34 -24.94 -7.26
CA LYS A 91 7.92 -25.20 -6.95
C LYS A 91 7.13 -23.92 -6.67
N PRO A 92 5.78 -23.95 -6.81
CA PRO A 92 4.93 -22.85 -6.37
C PRO A 92 5.04 -22.58 -4.86
N VAL A 93 4.90 -21.32 -4.47
CA VAL A 93 4.91 -20.88 -3.07
C VAL A 93 3.55 -20.28 -2.72
N THR A 94 2.94 -20.79 -1.65
CA THR A 94 1.76 -20.16 -1.05
C THR A 94 2.18 -18.89 -0.32
N VAL A 95 1.44 -17.81 -0.55
CA VAL A 95 1.73 -16.47 -0.03
C VAL A 95 0.48 -15.83 0.55
N ASP A 96 0.66 -14.76 1.33
CA ASP A 96 -0.43 -13.94 1.82
C ASP A 96 -1.22 -13.32 0.64
N PRO A 97 -2.55 -13.19 0.72
CA PRO A 97 -3.36 -12.53 -0.31
C PRO A 97 -2.89 -11.11 -0.66
N LYS A 98 -2.33 -10.36 0.29
CA LYS A 98 -1.76 -9.03 0.06
C LYS A 98 -0.53 -9.12 -0.84
N THR A 99 0.39 -10.04 -0.56
CA THR A 99 1.57 -10.30 -1.41
C THR A 99 1.14 -10.63 -2.84
N TYR A 100 0.18 -11.55 -2.99
CA TYR A 100 -0.35 -11.92 -4.30
C TYR A 100 -0.92 -10.72 -5.05
N SER A 101 -1.72 -9.89 -4.37
CA SER A 101 -2.35 -8.71 -4.96
C SER A 101 -1.33 -7.68 -5.45
N ILE A 102 -0.27 -7.45 -4.66
CA ILE A 102 0.82 -6.53 -5.00
C ILE A 102 1.62 -7.06 -6.20
N ILE A 103 2.03 -8.33 -6.18
CA ILE A 103 2.76 -8.94 -7.31
C ILE A 103 1.91 -8.88 -8.58
N LYS A 104 0.60 -9.16 -8.48
CA LYS A 104 -0.32 -9.07 -9.62
C LYS A 104 -0.37 -7.65 -10.21
N ALA A 105 -0.52 -6.63 -9.36
CA ALA A 105 -0.53 -5.24 -9.80
C ALA A 105 0.82 -4.83 -10.43
N ALA A 106 1.93 -5.27 -9.85
CA ALA A 106 3.26 -5.01 -10.37
C ALA A 106 3.49 -5.66 -11.75
N LYS A 107 3.00 -6.90 -11.96
CA LYS A 107 3.03 -7.54 -13.29
C LYS A 107 2.21 -6.78 -14.33
N GLN A 108 1.02 -6.29 -13.96
CA GLN A 108 0.20 -5.47 -14.85
C GLN A 108 0.92 -4.18 -15.24
N MET A 109 1.62 -3.55 -14.30
CA MET A 109 2.43 -2.37 -14.57
C MET A 109 3.63 -2.69 -15.48
N ALA A 110 4.26 -3.86 -15.31
CA ALA A 110 5.33 -4.30 -16.20
C ALA A 110 4.86 -4.42 -17.64
N GLU A 111 3.71 -5.07 -17.87
CA GLU A 111 3.07 -5.19 -19.18
C GLU A 111 2.71 -3.82 -19.77
N ALA A 112 2.05 -2.95 -18.98
CA ALA A 112 1.65 -1.61 -19.41
C ALA A 112 2.84 -0.71 -19.75
N SER A 113 3.99 -0.95 -19.12
CA SER A 113 5.22 -0.19 -19.36
C SER A 113 6.06 -0.72 -20.52
N HIS A 114 5.64 -1.82 -21.16
CA HIS A 114 6.44 -2.57 -22.12
C HIS A 114 7.81 -3.00 -21.56
N GLY A 115 7.83 -3.49 -20.32
CA GLY A 115 9.04 -4.00 -19.66
C GLY A 115 10.00 -2.92 -19.13
N LYS A 116 9.60 -1.63 -19.13
CA LYS A 116 10.41 -0.56 -18.51
C LYS A 116 10.40 -0.63 -16.98
N PHE A 117 9.29 -1.11 -16.42
CA PHE A 117 9.18 -1.56 -15.04
C PHE A 117 9.20 -3.08 -15.05
N ASP A 118 10.07 -3.70 -14.27
CA ASP A 118 10.11 -5.16 -14.12
C ASP A 118 10.49 -5.56 -12.69
N ILE A 119 9.68 -6.42 -12.09
CA ILE A 119 9.91 -6.95 -10.73
C ILE A 119 10.82 -8.18 -10.72
N SER A 120 11.10 -8.79 -11.87
CA SER A 120 12.06 -9.91 -11.99
C SER A 120 13.52 -9.44 -12.05
N ILE A 121 13.75 -8.13 -12.19
CA ILE A 121 15.07 -7.50 -12.42
C ILE A 121 16.14 -7.83 -11.36
N GLY A 122 15.74 -8.42 -10.23
CA GLY A 122 16.60 -8.94 -9.18
C GLY A 122 17.80 -9.76 -9.69
N ALA A 123 17.60 -10.58 -10.73
CA ALA A 123 18.70 -11.37 -11.33
C ALA A 123 19.85 -10.48 -11.85
N ILE A 124 19.53 -9.30 -12.36
CA ILE A 124 20.50 -8.32 -12.85
C ILE A 124 21.00 -7.44 -11.71
N THR A 125 20.11 -6.86 -10.90
CA THR A 125 20.51 -5.91 -9.84
C THR A 125 21.39 -6.55 -8.78
N ASN A 126 21.23 -7.86 -8.52
CA ASN A 126 22.06 -8.58 -7.56
C ASN A 126 23.52 -8.73 -8.02
N LEU A 127 23.80 -8.73 -9.32
CA LEU A 127 25.19 -8.75 -9.82
C LEU A 127 25.96 -7.49 -9.41
N TRP A 128 25.28 -6.35 -9.45
CA TRP A 128 25.83 -5.03 -9.11
C TRP A 128 26.09 -4.87 -7.61
N ARG A 129 25.36 -5.60 -6.76
CA ARG A 129 25.44 -5.51 -5.29
C ARG A 129 25.30 -4.08 -4.77
N ILE A 130 24.34 -3.34 -5.33
CA ILE A 130 24.12 -1.93 -5.02
C ILE A 130 23.87 -1.76 -3.51
N GLY A 131 24.63 -0.87 -2.87
CA GLY A 131 24.50 -0.59 -1.44
C GLY A 131 25.29 -1.51 -0.51
N ASP A 132 26.02 -2.50 -1.04
CA ASP A 132 26.95 -3.35 -0.30
C ASP A 132 28.39 -2.78 -0.39
N ASP A 133 29.26 -3.11 0.57
CA ASP A 133 30.67 -2.66 0.62
C ASP A 133 31.51 -3.16 -0.57
N VAL A 134 30.94 -4.11 -1.30
CA VAL A 134 31.54 -4.86 -2.41
C VAL A 134 30.70 -4.68 -3.69
N ALA A 135 29.99 -3.55 -3.77
CA ALA A 135 29.39 -3.05 -4.99
C ALA A 135 30.42 -3.01 -6.13
N ARG A 136 29.99 -3.39 -7.33
CA ARG A 136 30.89 -3.55 -8.48
C ARG A 136 30.18 -3.30 -9.80
N LEU A 137 30.97 -3.11 -10.85
CA LEU A 137 30.52 -3.18 -12.23
C LEU A 137 30.58 -4.66 -12.70
N PRO A 138 29.45 -5.29 -13.06
CA PRO A 138 29.45 -6.62 -13.66
C PRO A 138 30.04 -6.62 -15.06
N SER A 139 30.64 -7.74 -15.46
CA SER A 139 31.09 -7.93 -16.83
C SER A 139 29.89 -8.09 -17.78
N LYS A 140 30.13 -7.88 -19.07
CA LYS A 140 29.11 -8.07 -20.09
C LYS A 140 28.60 -9.52 -20.10
N GLU A 141 29.51 -10.48 -19.92
CA GLU A 141 29.21 -11.91 -19.89
C GLU A 141 28.33 -12.27 -18.69
N GLU A 142 28.57 -11.68 -17.52
CA GLU A 142 27.73 -11.88 -16.34
C GLU A 142 26.31 -11.34 -16.55
N ILE A 143 26.18 -10.17 -17.17
CA ILE A 143 24.88 -9.58 -17.51
C ILE A 143 24.15 -10.46 -18.52
N GLU A 144 24.82 -10.85 -19.61
CA GLU A 144 24.23 -11.70 -20.65
C GLU A 144 23.80 -13.07 -20.10
N ALA A 145 24.54 -13.63 -19.15
CA ALA A 145 24.16 -14.88 -18.48
C ALA A 145 22.93 -14.73 -17.57
N ALA A 146 22.68 -13.53 -17.03
CA ALA A 146 21.57 -13.26 -16.13
C ALA A 146 20.28 -12.82 -16.84
N LEU A 147 20.37 -12.22 -18.04
CA LEU A 147 19.23 -11.76 -18.84
C LEU A 147 18.15 -12.82 -19.13
N PRO A 148 18.45 -14.11 -19.31
CA PRO A 148 17.41 -15.13 -19.51
C PRO A 148 16.48 -15.35 -18.31
N TYR A 149 16.81 -14.80 -17.14
CA TYR A 149 16.04 -14.94 -15.89
C TYR A 149 15.17 -13.73 -15.55
N ILE A 150 15.11 -12.73 -16.43
CA ILE A 150 14.23 -11.56 -16.27
C ILE A 150 13.03 -11.63 -17.21
#